data_AF-A0A437A7W4-F1
#
_entry.id   AF-A0A437A7W4-F1
#
_cell.length_a   1.000
_cell.length_b   1.000
_cell.length_c   1.000
_cell.angle_alpha   90.00
_cell.angle_beta   90.00
_cell.angle_gamma   90.00
#
_symmetry.space_group_name_H-M   'P 1'
#
loop_
_entity.id
_entity.type
_entity.pdbx_description
1 polymer ?
#
loop_
_entity_poly.entity_id
_entity_poly.type
_entity_poly.pdbx_seq_one_letter_code
_entity_poly.pdbx_strand_id
1 'polypeptide(L)'
;MFPPEEKSKAEDISTHELNIYTKEQFIPPEKYDLIHIRYLSAAVGPEQWDGAFYNYMSILKPGGRFTWEELLLEKMSINDLAKWANKLEFVSYKKLE
;
A
#
# COMPACT_ATOMS: atom_id res chain seq x y z
N MET A 1 3.64 27.84 2.45
CA MET A 1 3.51 26.43 2.06
C MET A 1 4.89 25.92 1.71
N PHE A 2 5.29 24.79 2.28
CA PHE A 2 6.53 24.10 1.94
C PHE A 2 6.11 22.80 1.24
N PRO A 3 6.58 22.51 0.02
CA PRO A 3 7.53 23.29 -0.79
C PRO A 3 6.87 24.44 -1.59
N PRO A 4 7.66 25.37 -2.17
CA PRO A 4 7.17 26.38 -3.12
C PRO A 4 6.66 25.74 -4.42
N GLU A 5 5.50 26.17 -4.92
CA GLU A 5 4.77 25.55 -6.05
C GLU A 5 5.62 25.36 -7.32
N GLU A 6 6.53 26.29 -7.60
CA GLU A 6 7.39 26.29 -8.79
C GLU A 6 8.50 25.23 -8.77
N LYS A 7 8.85 24.68 -7.60
CA LYS A 7 9.91 23.67 -7.43
C LYS A 7 9.38 22.29 -7.06
N SER A 8 8.07 22.12 -7.00
CA SER A 8 7.43 20.95 -6.36
C SER A 8 6.84 19.93 -7.34
N LYS A 9 7.08 20.06 -8.65
CA LYS A 9 6.62 19.08 -9.63
C LYS A 9 7.80 18.23 -10.07
N ALA A 10 7.97 17.06 -9.48
CA ALA A 10 8.88 16.09 -10.08
C ALA A 10 8.29 15.70 -11.45
N GLU A 11 9.15 15.69 -12.46
CA GLU A 11 8.75 15.51 -13.87
C GLU A 11 8.33 14.05 -14.17
N ASP A 12 8.64 13.13 -13.26
CA ASP A 12 8.40 11.69 -13.33
C ASP A 12 7.26 11.20 -12.43
N ILE A 13 6.38 12.11 -11.99
CA ILE A 13 5.20 11.75 -11.21
C ILE A 13 3.97 11.67 -12.11
N SER A 14 3.26 10.54 -12.04
CA SER A 14 1.91 10.40 -12.57
C SER A 14 0.93 10.20 -11.42
N THR A 15 -0.23 10.85 -11.51
CA THR A 15 -1.31 10.73 -10.53
C THR A 15 -2.48 10.00 -11.19
N HIS A 16 -3.10 9.10 -10.44
CA HIS A 16 -4.21 8.28 -10.90
C HIS A 16 -5.27 8.25 -9.82
N GLU A 17 -6.53 8.41 -10.22
CA GLU A 17 -7.66 8.14 -9.34
C GLU A 17 -8.07 6.68 -9.53
N LEU A 18 -8.08 5.92 -8.44
CA LEU A 18 -8.40 4.50 -8.45
C LEU A 18 -9.20 4.12 -7.21
N ASN A 19 -10.14 3.22 -7.40
CA ASN A 19 -10.80 2.51 -6.34
C ASN A 19 -9.94 1.29 -5.98
N ILE A 20 -9.44 1.26 -4.75
CA ILE A 20 -8.54 0.21 -4.25
C ILE A 20 -9.16 -1.20 -4.27
N TYR A 21 -10.48 -1.30 -4.48
CA TYR A 21 -11.21 -2.56 -4.56
C TYR A 21 -11.48 -3.03 -6.00
N THR A 22 -11.25 -2.18 -7.01
CA THR A 22 -11.53 -2.50 -8.42
C THR A 22 -10.26 -3.00 -9.11
N LYS A 23 -10.07 -4.31 -9.13
CA LYS A 23 -8.85 -4.97 -9.65
C LYS A 23 -8.51 -4.56 -11.08
N GLU A 24 -9.50 -4.30 -11.91
CA GLU A 24 -9.34 -3.94 -13.33
C GLU A 24 -8.61 -2.59 -13.50
N GLN A 25 -8.60 -1.75 -12.46
CA GLN A 25 -7.88 -0.48 -12.44
C GLN A 25 -6.39 -0.65 -12.07
N PHE A 26 -6.00 -1.81 -11.55
CA PHE A 26 -4.62 -2.14 -11.17
C PHE A 26 -3.89 -2.77 -12.36
N ILE A 27 -3.69 -1.97 -13.41
CA ILE A 27 -3.03 -2.38 -14.65
C ILE A 27 -1.85 -1.47 -15.02
N PRO A 28 -0.84 -2.00 -15.72
CA PRO A 28 -0.62 -3.42 -16.00
C PRO A 28 -0.12 -4.19 -14.76
N PRO A 29 -0.32 -5.52 -14.71
CA PRO A 29 0.22 -6.36 -13.65
C PRO A 29 1.75 -6.34 -13.67
N GLU A 30 2.36 -6.66 -12.52
CA GLU A 30 3.83 -6.79 -12.38
C GLU A 30 4.62 -5.60 -12.93
N LYS A 31 4.14 -4.38 -12.71
CA LYS A 31 4.75 -3.15 -13.23
C LYS A 31 5.74 -2.51 -12.26
N TYR A 32 5.44 -2.53 -10.98
CA TYR A 32 6.13 -1.70 -9.99
C TYR A 32 7.15 -2.52 -9.19
N ASP A 33 8.32 -1.95 -8.99
CA ASP A 33 9.41 -2.53 -8.18
C ASP A 33 9.20 -2.28 -6.67
N LEU A 34 8.48 -1.20 -6.33
CA LEU A 34 8.15 -0.81 -4.97
C LEU A 34 6.69 -0.34 -4.91
N ILE A 35 5.96 -0.81 -3.90
CA ILE A 35 4.69 -0.24 -3.49
C ILE A 35 4.83 0.26 -2.06
N HIS A 36 4.38 1.51 -1.85
CA HIS A 36 4.42 2.18 -0.56
C HIS A 36 3.03 2.65 -0.18
N ILE A 37 2.55 2.20 0.97
CA ILE A 37 1.24 2.52 1.52
C ILE A 37 1.43 3.04 2.94
N ARG A 38 0.75 4.14 3.25
CA ARG A 38 0.72 4.72 4.60
C ARG A 38 -0.70 5.05 5.00
N TYR A 39 -1.07 4.64 6.21
CA TYR A 39 -2.30 5.06 6.89
C TYR A 39 -3.58 4.76 6.10
N LEU A 40 -3.60 3.64 5.36
CA LEU A 40 -4.78 3.23 4.59
C LEU A 40 -5.95 2.87 5.53
N SER A 41 -5.65 2.37 6.73
CA SER A 41 -6.64 2.09 7.79
C SER A 41 -7.53 3.27 8.15
N ALA A 42 -7.08 4.51 7.92
CA ALA A 42 -7.90 5.70 8.15
C ALA A 42 -9.11 5.80 7.21
N ALA A 43 -9.08 5.08 6.09
CA ALA A 43 -10.11 5.14 5.05
C ALA A 43 -10.84 3.79 4.84
N VAL A 44 -10.37 2.69 5.43
CA VAL A 44 -10.87 1.33 5.12
C VAL A 44 -11.02 0.47 6.38
N GLY A 45 -12.12 -0.28 6.47
CA GLY A 45 -12.40 -1.21 7.57
C GLY A 45 -11.67 -2.55 7.41
N PRO A 46 -11.41 -3.31 8.51
CA PRO A 46 -10.65 -4.58 8.52
C PRO A 46 -11.04 -5.60 7.44
N GLU A 47 -12.33 -5.76 7.17
CA GLU A 47 -12.89 -6.67 6.18
C GLU A 47 -12.48 -6.34 4.74
N GLN A 48 -12.00 -5.13 4.50
CA GLN A 48 -11.63 -4.62 3.18
C GLN A 48 -10.12 -4.77 2.88
N TRP A 49 -9.32 -5.17 3.87
CA TRP A 49 -7.84 -5.18 3.77
C TRP A 49 -7.34 -6.23 2.78
N ASP A 50 -7.90 -7.44 2.86
CA ASP A 50 -7.48 -8.54 2.01
C ASP A 50 -7.67 -8.16 0.52
N GLY A 51 -8.83 -7.60 0.17
CA GLY A 51 -9.14 -7.16 -1.19
C GLY A 51 -8.16 -6.10 -1.71
N ALA A 52 -7.91 -5.06 -0.91
CA ALA A 52 -6.95 -4.02 -1.25
C ALA A 52 -5.54 -4.61 -1.43
N PHE A 53 -5.10 -5.45 -0.49
CA PHE A 53 -3.79 -6.10 -0.55
C PHE A 53 -3.59 -6.93 -1.82
N TYR A 54 -4.57 -7.76 -2.22
CA TYR A 54 -4.47 -8.54 -3.45
C TYR A 54 -4.28 -7.66 -4.69
N ASN A 55 -4.99 -6.54 -4.75
CA ASN A 55 -4.90 -5.61 -5.87
C ASN A 55 -3.51 -4.98 -5.95
N TYR A 56 -2.95 -4.52 -4.83
CA TYR A 56 -1.57 -4.03 -4.79
C TYR A 56 -0.55 -5.11 -5.16
N MET A 57 -0.71 -6.33 -4.65
CA MET A 57 0.20 -7.44 -4.99
C MET A 57 0.16 -7.80 -6.47
N SER A 58 -0.95 -7.56 -7.18
CA SER A 58 -1.06 -7.89 -8.61
C SER A 58 -0.20 -7.01 -9.52
N ILE A 59 0.10 -5.79 -9.09
CA ILE A 59 0.91 -4.82 -9.85
C ILE A 59 2.37 -4.79 -9.39
N LEU A 60 2.71 -5.53 -8.33
CA LEU A 60 4.09 -5.68 -7.86
C LEU A 60 4.81 -6.73 -8.71
N LYS A 61 6.02 -6.41 -9.17
CA LYS A 61 6.88 -7.38 -9.85
C LYS A 61 7.26 -8.55 -8.95
N PRO A 62 7.54 -9.74 -9.51
CA PRO A 62 8.23 -10.79 -8.78
C PRO A 62 9.54 -10.28 -8.17
N GLY A 63 9.72 -10.42 -6.85
CA GLY A 63 10.88 -9.90 -6.12
C GLY A 63 10.82 -8.40 -5.78
N GLY A 64 9.74 -7.71 -6.14
CA GLY A 64 9.49 -6.32 -5.74
C GLY A 64 9.28 -6.18 -4.23
N ARG A 65 9.44 -4.95 -3.73
CA ARG A 65 9.27 -4.62 -2.31
C ARG A 65 7.89 -4.03 -2.04
N PHE A 66 7.31 -4.45 -0.93
CA PHE A 66 6.04 -3.91 -0.45
C PHE A 66 6.25 -3.33 0.94
N THR A 67 5.87 -2.08 1.12
CA THR A 67 5.98 -1.36 2.40
C THR A 67 4.62 -0.84 2.81
N TRP A 68 4.18 -1.24 3.99
CA TRP A 68 2.88 -0.86 4.55
C TRP A 68 3.09 -0.33 5.97
N GLU A 69 2.86 0.96 6.15
CA GLU A 69 2.88 1.64 7.45
C GLU A 69 1.45 1.98 7.90
N GLU A 70 1.10 1.66 9.14
CA GLU A 70 -0.23 1.90 9.68
C GLU A 70 -0.22 2.50 11.08
N LEU A 71 -1.26 3.26 11.38
CA LEU A 71 -1.61 3.62 12.76
C LEU A 71 -2.51 2.50 13.29
N LEU A 72 -2.03 1.77 14.30
CA LEU A 72 -2.82 0.73 14.95
C LEU A 72 -3.86 1.37 15.88
N LEU A 73 -4.92 1.94 15.30
CA LEU A 73 -6.08 2.40 16.07
C LEU A 73 -7.01 1.23 16.43
N GLU A 74 -7.08 0.21 15.57
CA GLU A 74 -7.73 -1.07 15.82
C GLU A 74 -6.84 -2.23 15.32
N LYS A 75 -7.00 -3.43 15.89
CA LYS A 75 -6.18 -4.60 15.52
C LYS A 75 -6.38 -4.92 14.03
N MET A 76 -5.37 -4.65 13.22
CA MET A 76 -5.27 -5.17 11.87
C MET A 76 -5.44 -6.71 11.91
N SER A 77 -6.50 -7.23 11.28
CA SER A 77 -6.72 -8.66 11.11
C SER A 77 -6.51 -9.03 9.65
N ILE A 78 -5.25 -9.21 9.25
CA ILE A 78 -4.97 -9.99 8.05
C ILE A 78 -5.28 -11.43 8.45
N ASN A 79 -6.37 -11.99 7.91
CA ASN A 79 -6.96 -13.24 8.40
C ASN A 79 -6.04 -14.46 8.27
N ASP A 80 -4.90 -14.32 7.60
CA ASP A 80 -3.88 -15.36 7.49
C ASP A 80 -2.47 -14.75 7.34
N LEU A 81 -1.81 -14.43 8.46
CA LEU A 81 -0.41 -13.98 8.45
C LEU A 81 0.54 -15.04 7.85
N ALA A 82 0.22 -16.33 7.96
CA ALA A 82 1.04 -17.41 7.43
C ALA A 82 1.00 -17.45 5.89
N LYS A 83 -0.12 -17.05 5.28
CA LYS A 83 -0.24 -16.87 3.82
C LYS A 83 0.71 -15.82 3.27
N TRP A 84 1.08 -14.83 4.06
CA TRP A 84 1.81 -13.64 3.59
C TRP A 84 3.21 -13.48 4.17
N ALA A 85 3.59 -14.29 5.15
CA ALA A 85 4.91 -14.28 5.78
C ALA A 85 6.08 -14.36 4.79
N ASN A 86 5.91 -15.07 3.67
CA ASN A 86 6.95 -15.19 2.63
C ASN A 86 7.02 -13.99 1.67
N LYS A 87 6.08 -13.04 1.75
CA LYS A 87 6.00 -11.85 0.87
C LYS A 87 6.23 -10.53 1.60
N LEU A 88 6.24 -10.53 2.94
CA LEU A 88 6.35 -9.34 3.77
C LEU A 88 7.69 -9.34 4.52
N GLU A 89 8.63 -8.48 4.13
CA GLU A 89 9.68 -8.04 5.04
C GLU A 89 9.02 -7.08 6.05
N PHE A 90 8.83 -7.53 7.29
CA PHE A 90 8.14 -6.75 8.32
C PHE A 90 8.86 -5.42 8.59
N VAL A 91 8.12 -4.31 8.44
CA VAL A 91 8.51 -2.97 8.86
C VAL A 91 8.24 -2.83 10.37
N SER A 92 9.15 -2.17 11.09
CA SER A 92 9.10 -2.01 12.53
C SER A 92 7.84 -1.26 12.99
N TYR A 93 7.20 -1.78 14.04
CA TYR A 93 6.08 -1.14 14.69
C TYR A 93 6.58 -0.10 15.69
N LYS A 94 6.05 1.12 15.61
CA LYS A 94 6.19 2.10 16.70
C LYS A 94 4.85 2.17 17.42
N LYS A 95 4.82 1.65 18.65
CA LYS A 95 3.68 1.83 19.55
C LYS A 95 3.63 3.31 19.92
N LEU A 96 2.51 3.97 19.69
CA LEU A 96 2.28 5.31 20.22
C LEU A 96 1.89 5.13 21.70
N GLU A 97 2.75 5.62 22.59
CA GLU A 97 2.50 5.75 24.04
C GLU A 97 1.59 6.95 24.33
#